data_AF-A6GCM2-F1
#
_entry.id   AF-A6GCM2-F1
#
_cell.length_a   1.000
_cell.length_b   1.000
_cell.length_c   1.000
_cell.angle_alpha   90.00
_cell.angle_beta   90.00
_cell.angle_gamma   90.00
#
_symmetry.space_group_name_H-M   'P 1'
#
loop_
_entity.id
_entity.type
_entity.pdbx_description
1 polymer ?
#
loop_
_entity_poly.entity_id
_entity_poly.type
_entity_poly.pdbx_seq_one_letter_code
_entity_poly.pdbx_strand_id
1 'polypeptide(L)'
;MGWGQSRALVSLSLSLALACVGGGEGGADTQAEDDSATDESSCTPGALNCACVEGACLGPLECVAGLCAEPGEGSEAESSTQESESESSSSSDTEGSSSDETSSDETSSDETSSDETSTEEMGSAETESETQGECPSFNQMMCEGECIDVLVNSQNCGDCGVECTLSGQSGACQDGECSPVWSNCISSDEGLGMNCAEICGLTGQTCVEQGCGGETILLTQTLNGCQQGNAATNPPFDCDVAFGYQGLGYAACCCTQ
;
A
#
# COMPACT_ATOMS: atom_id res chain seq x y z
N MET A 1 31.48 -25.39 -49.64
CA MET A 1 30.28 -24.63 -49.23
C MET A 1 30.04 -24.98 -47.76
N GLY A 2 30.74 -24.43 -46.77
CA GLY A 2 30.91 -23.01 -46.45
C GLY A 2 30.21 -22.77 -45.09
N TRP A 3 30.74 -23.34 -44.01
CA TRP A 3 30.21 -23.20 -42.64
C TRP A 3 30.73 -21.90 -42.03
N GLY A 4 29.86 -20.95 -41.73
CA GLY A 4 30.20 -19.68 -41.09
C GLY A 4 29.96 -19.74 -39.58
N GLN A 5 31.02 -19.95 -38.80
CA GLN A 5 31.05 -19.65 -37.38
C GLN A 5 31.40 -18.18 -37.19
N SER A 6 30.51 -17.40 -36.60
CA SER A 6 30.81 -16.05 -36.10
C SER A 6 30.79 -16.08 -34.58
N ARG A 7 31.99 -16.10 -34.00
CA ARG A 7 32.26 -15.88 -32.58
C ARG A 7 32.26 -14.37 -32.33
N ALA A 8 31.33 -13.86 -31.52
CA ALA A 8 31.44 -12.51 -30.96
C ALA A 8 32.17 -12.61 -29.61
N LEU A 9 33.28 -11.88 -29.50
CA LEU A 9 34.10 -11.77 -28.30
C LEU A 9 33.43 -10.76 -27.33
N VAL A 10 33.17 -11.22 -26.12
CA VAL A 10 32.74 -10.41 -24.97
C VAL A 10 33.93 -9.60 -24.48
N SER A 11 33.81 -8.26 -24.51
CA SER A 11 34.77 -7.35 -23.88
C SER A 11 34.28 -7.04 -22.47
N LEU A 12 34.79 -7.77 -21.48
CA LEU A 12 34.53 -7.53 -20.06
C LEU A 12 35.47 -6.42 -19.56
N SER A 13 34.94 -5.22 -19.36
CA SER A 13 35.69 -4.12 -18.72
C SER A 13 35.45 -4.19 -17.21
N LEU A 14 36.42 -4.76 -16.50
CA LEU A 14 36.45 -4.91 -15.06
C LEU A 14 36.93 -3.59 -14.42
N SER A 15 36.00 -2.76 -13.95
CA SER A 15 36.34 -1.57 -13.16
C SER A 15 36.41 -1.93 -11.68
N LEU A 16 37.64 -2.00 -11.19
CA LEU A 16 38.01 -2.20 -9.80
C LEU A 16 38.05 -0.83 -9.09
N ALA A 17 37.20 -0.60 -8.10
CA ALA A 17 37.31 0.53 -7.16
C ALA A 17 37.03 0.02 -5.74
N LEU A 18 38.07 -0.37 -5.01
CA LEU A 18 38.75 0.39 -3.96
C LEU A 18 37.87 0.62 -2.71
N ALA A 19 37.97 -0.32 -1.78
CA ALA A 19 37.44 -0.21 -0.42
C ALA A 19 38.24 0.82 0.38
N CYS A 20 37.55 1.81 0.96
CA CYS A 20 38.09 2.63 2.05
C CYS A 20 37.75 1.97 3.38
N VAL A 21 38.75 1.35 4.01
CA VAL A 21 38.71 0.97 5.42
C VAL A 21 39.03 2.21 6.26
N GLY A 22 38.02 2.75 6.94
CA GLY A 22 38.16 3.85 7.88
C GLY A 22 37.88 3.36 9.29
N GLY A 23 38.93 2.98 10.02
CA GLY A 23 38.86 2.75 11.46
C GLY A 23 38.83 4.09 12.21
N GLY A 24 37.84 4.28 13.06
CA GLY A 24 37.72 5.41 13.98
C GLY A 24 37.23 4.91 15.33
N GLU A 25 38.17 4.72 16.26
CA GLU A 25 37.90 4.56 17.69
C GLU A 25 37.84 5.96 18.36
N GLY A 26 36.93 6.12 19.31
CA GLY A 26 36.82 7.29 20.20
C GLY A 26 35.44 7.95 20.09
N GLY A 27 34.72 8.30 21.14
CA GLY A 27 35.00 8.33 22.57
C GLY A 27 33.70 8.78 23.26
N ALA A 28 33.65 8.60 24.57
CA ALA A 28 32.49 8.87 25.42
C ALA A 28 32.13 10.37 25.52
N ASP A 29 30.94 10.58 26.11
CA ASP A 29 30.56 11.69 26.99
C ASP A 29 29.68 12.84 26.43
N THR A 30 28.40 12.74 26.83
CA THR A 30 27.63 13.73 27.63
C THR A 30 26.97 14.97 26.98
N GLN A 31 25.77 15.26 27.53
CA GLN A 31 24.92 16.47 27.49
C GLN A 31 23.84 16.42 26.39
N ALA A 32 22.54 16.21 26.66
CA ALA A 32 21.59 16.88 27.58
C ALA A 32 21.57 18.40 27.40
N GLU A 33 20.36 18.97 27.43
CA GLU A 33 19.95 20.35 27.08
C GLU A 33 19.55 20.45 25.58
N ASP A 34 18.42 20.99 25.15
CA ASP A 34 17.39 21.82 25.77
C ASP A 34 16.18 21.89 24.80
N ASP A 35 14.99 22.01 25.37
CA ASP A 35 13.71 22.45 24.79
C ASP A 35 13.72 23.09 23.39
N SER A 36 12.97 22.48 22.46
CA SER A 36 11.84 23.15 21.79
C SER A 36 11.02 22.11 21.04
N ALA A 37 10.04 21.56 21.74
CA ALA A 37 8.85 21.05 21.10
C ALA A 37 8.13 22.23 20.42
N THR A 38 8.48 22.51 19.15
CA THR A 38 7.40 22.82 18.21
C THR A 38 6.72 21.49 17.97
N ASP A 39 5.72 21.25 18.81
CA ASP A 39 4.63 20.32 18.56
C ASP A 39 4.14 20.63 17.12
N GLU A 40 4.68 19.90 16.14
CA GLU A 40 4.15 19.81 14.77
C GLU A 40 2.86 19.01 14.89
N SER A 41 1.91 19.56 15.64
CA SER A 41 0.63 18.97 15.92
C SER A 41 -0.09 18.82 14.59
N SER A 42 -0.15 17.59 14.08
CA SER A 42 -1.15 17.06 13.16
C SER A 42 -2.03 18.15 12.53
N CYS A 43 -1.49 18.90 11.58
CA CYS A 43 -2.21 20.00 10.97
C CYS A 43 -3.36 19.38 10.18
N THR A 44 -4.59 19.49 10.69
CA THR A 44 -5.75 18.90 10.02
C THR A 44 -5.93 19.62 8.69
N PRO A 45 -5.84 18.92 7.53
CA PRO A 45 -5.97 19.56 6.23
C PRO A 45 -7.23 20.44 6.17
N GLY A 46 -7.06 21.67 5.70
CA GLY A 46 -8.11 22.69 5.66
C GLY A 46 -8.22 23.58 6.90
N ALA A 47 -7.54 23.30 8.02
CA ALA A 47 -7.51 24.20 9.19
C ALA A 47 -6.54 25.39 8.98
N LEU A 48 -6.66 26.44 9.80
CA LEU A 48 -5.84 27.66 9.72
C LEU A 48 -4.34 27.32 9.73
N ASN A 49 -3.59 27.85 8.77
CA ASN A 49 -2.18 27.56 8.50
C ASN A 49 -1.86 26.11 8.09
N CYS A 50 -2.86 25.30 7.73
CA CYS A 50 -2.67 23.96 7.15
C CYS A 50 -2.85 23.97 5.64
N ALA A 51 -2.41 22.89 4.99
CA ALA A 51 -2.60 22.67 3.55
C ALA A 51 -4.08 22.64 3.18
N CYS A 52 -4.41 23.23 2.03
CA CYS A 52 -5.78 23.22 1.51
C CYS A 52 -6.20 21.82 1.06
N VAL A 53 -7.49 21.50 1.20
CA VAL A 53 -8.10 20.27 0.67
C VAL A 53 -8.85 20.63 -0.59
N GLU A 54 -8.37 20.15 -1.75
CA GLU A 54 -8.96 20.44 -3.07
C GLU A 54 -9.11 21.95 -3.37
N GLY A 55 -8.17 22.76 -2.86
CA GLY A 55 -8.20 24.22 -3.03
C GLY A 55 -9.18 24.96 -2.10
N ALA A 56 -9.83 24.26 -1.16
CA ALA A 56 -10.72 24.83 -0.17
C ALA A 56 -10.18 24.64 1.26
N CYS A 57 -10.71 25.46 2.17
CA CYS A 57 -10.39 25.43 3.59
C CYS A 57 -11.65 25.20 4.43
N LEU A 58 -11.49 24.72 5.66
CA LEU A 58 -12.59 24.49 6.59
C LEU A 58 -13.08 25.84 7.14
N GLY A 59 -14.36 26.12 6.94
CA GLY A 59 -15.01 27.33 7.46
C GLY A 59 -14.86 28.55 6.52
N PRO A 60 -14.74 29.77 7.05
CA PRO A 60 -14.67 30.99 6.25
C PRO A 60 -13.26 31.32 5.72
N LEU A 61 -12.29 30.40 5.86
CA LEU A 61 -10.91 30.60 5.45
C LEU A 61 -10.74 30.50 3.93
N GLU A 62 -9.74 31.17 3.38
CA GLU A 62 -9.40 31.14 1.96
C GLU A 62 -8.05 30.44 1.75
N CYS A 63 -7.95 29.65 0.67
CA CYS A 63 -6.71 28.99 0.30
C CYS A 63 -5.79 29.98 -0.42
N VAL A 64 -4.76 30.47 0.28
CA VAL A 64 -3.78 31.41 -0.25
C VAL A 64 -2.42 30.72 -0.29
N ALA A 65 -1.86 30.57 -1.49
CA ALA A 65 -0.57 29.90 -1.71
C ALA A 65 -0.47 28.47 -1.13
N GLY A 66 -1.58 27.72 -1.20
CA GLY A 66 -1.64 26.32 -0.73
C GLY A 66 -1.85 26.18 0.78
N LEU A 67 -2.02 27.28 1.52
CA LEU A 67 -2.31 27.28 2.96
C LEU A 67 -3.61 28.04 3.25
N CYS A 68 -4.32 27.59 4.28
CA CYS A 68 -5.57 28.23 4.72
C CYS A 68 -5.30 29.46 5.59
N ALA A 69 -5.75 30.63 5.12
CA ALA A 69 -5.62 31.90 5.81
C ALA A 69 -7.00 32.54 6.05
N GLU A 70 -7.08 33.44 7.02
CA GLU A 70 -8.30 34.24 7.21
C GLU A 70 -8.53 35.14 5.99
N PRO A 71 -9.78 35.31 5.52
CA PRO A 71 -10.09 36.21 4.44
C PRO A 71 -9.68 37.61 4.88
N GLY A 72 -8.69 38.18 4.21
CA GLY A 72 -8.10 39.46 4.60
C GLY A 72 -9.18 40.54 4.60
N GLU A 73 -9.54 41.04 5.78
CA GLU A 73 -10.37 42.24 5.90
C GLU A 73 -9.56 43.42 5.33
N GLY A 74 -9.79 43.70 4.05
CA GLY A 74 -9.55 44.96 3.38
C GLY A 74 -8.21 45.65 3.68
N SER A 75 -7.19 45.31 2.91
CA SER A 75 -6.23 46.34 2.47
C SER A 75 -6.48 46.62 1.00
N GLU A 76 -7.32 47.61 0.77
CA GLU A 76 -7.58 48.20 -0.54
C GLU A 76 -6.25 48.71 -1.12
N ALA A 77 -5.75 48.06 -2.16
CA ALA A 77 -4.69 48.61 -3.01
C ALA A 77 -4.71 48.00 -4.41
N GLU A 78 -5.51 48.65 -5.27
CA GLU A 78 -5.19 49.02 -6.65
C GLU A 78 -4.75 47.92 -7.65
N SER A 79 -5.72 47.49 -8.45
CA SER A 79 -5.71 47.44 -9.92
C SER A 79 -4.37 47.31 -10.66
N SER A 80 -4.19 46.19 -11.37
CA SER A 80 -3.89 46.27 -12.79
C SER A 80 -4.44 45.06 -13.55
N THR A 81 -5.39 45.39 -14.42
CA THR A 81 -6.03 44.56 -15.43
C THR A 81 -5.01 43.98 -16.40
N GLN A 82 -5.00 42.66 -16.59
CA GLN A 82 -4.51 42.05 -17.83
C GLN A 82 -5.49 40.97 -18.26
N GLU A 83 -6.25 41.33 -19.30
CA GLU A 83 -7.09 40.44 -20.06
C GLU A 83 -6.19 39.47 -20.83
N SER A 84 -6.48 38.19 -20.73
CA SER A 84 -6.02 37.20 -21.70
C SER A 84 -7.13 36.19 -21.88
N GLU A 85 -7.92 36.50 -22.89
CA GLU A 85 -8.97 35.66 -23.42
C GLU A 85 -8.30 34.49 -24.16
N SER A 86 -8.67 33.26 -23.82
CA SER A 86 -8.35 32.08 -24.61
C SER A 86 -9.49 31.09 -24.47
N GLU A 87 -10.53 31.42 -25.21
CA GLU A 87 -11.59 30.54 -25.67
C GLU A 87 -10.96 29.30 -26.35
N SER A 88 -11.42 28.10 -26.03
CA SER A 88 -11.89 27.10 -27.02
C SER A 88 -12.24 25.78 -26.34
N SER A 89 -13.55 25.56 -26.34
CA SER A 89 -14.28 24.30 -26.19
C SER A 89 -13.75 23.12 -27.01
N SER A 90 -13.86 21.92 -26.45
CA SER A 90 -14.35 20.76 -27.20
C SER A 90 -14.82 19.66 -26.25
N SER A 91 -16.13 19.62 -26.06
CA SER A 91 -16.91 18.48 -25.60
C SER A 91 -16.77 17.34 -26.61
N SER A 92 -16.58 16.12 -26.12
CA SER A 92 -16.78 14.93 -26.93
C SER A 92 -17.58 13.93 -26.11
N ASP A 93 -18.89 13.97 -26.35
CA ASP A 93 -19.86 12.95 -26.02
C ASP A 93 -19.51 11.67 -26.81
N THR A 94 -19.43 10.53 -26.12
CA THR A 94 -19.49 9.21 -26.75
C THR A 94 -20.67 8.45 -26.17
N GLU A 95 -21.75 8.51 -26.93
CA GLU A 95 -22.95 7.69 -26.81
C GLU A 95 -22.73 6.30 -27.44
N GLY A 96 -23.23 5.27 -26.75
CA GLY A 96 -23.87 4.13 -27.40
C GLY A 96 -23.04 2.85 -27.59
N SER A 97 -23.41 1.78 -26.88
CA SER A 97 -24.34 0.76 -27.41
C SER A 97 -24.60 -0.36 -26.40
N SER A 98 -25.88 -0.66 -26.23
CA SER A 98 -26.44 -1.82 -25.50
C SER A 98 -26.41 -3.11 -26.34
N SER A 99 -26.97 -4.18 -25.76
CA SER A 99 -27.22 -5.57 -26.24
C SER A 99 -26.08 -6.54 -25.87
N ASP A 100 -26.27 -7.70 -25.23
CA ASP A 100 -27.41 -8.63 -25.30
C ASP A 100 -27.55 -9.51 -24.04
N GLU A 101 -28.79 -9.96 -23.88
CA GLU A 101 -29.33 -10.96 -22.98
C GLU A 101 -28.71 -12.36 -23.15
N THR A 102 -28.47 -13.07 -22.04
CA THR A 102 -28.61 -14.54 -22.00
C THR A 102 -29.31 -14.94 -20.70
N SER A 103 -30.63 -15.14 -20.81
CA SER A 103 -31.40 -16.05 -19.97
C SER A 103 -31.10 -17.51 -20.34
N SER A 104 -31.45 -18.42 -19.41
CA SER A 104 -31.41 -19.91 -19.43
C SER A 104 -30.30 -20.49 -18.54
N ASP A 105 -30.52 -21.46 -17.65
CA ASP A 105 -31.70 -22.28 -17.39
C ASP A 105 -31.56 -22.98 -16.03
N GLU A 106 -32.72 -23.36 -15.51
CA GLU A 106 -32.97 -24.15 -14.31
C GLU A 106 -32.42 -25.58 -14.42
N THR A 107 -31.88 -26.13 -13.32
CA THR A 107 -32.10 -27.54 -12.98
C THR A 107 -32.27 -27.73 -11.48
N SER A 108 -33.49 -28.07 -11.09
CA SER A 108 -33.88 -28.69 -9.82
C SER A 108 -33.23 -30.07 -9.62
N SER A 109 -33.51 -30.62 -8.42
CA SER A 109 -33.39 -32.01 -7.92
C SER A 109 -32.06 -32.29 -7.21
N ASP A 110 -31.99 -32.87 -6.00
CA ASP A 110 -32.95 -33.68 -5.27
C ASP A 110 -32.67 -33.66 -3.75
N GLU A 111 -33.78 -33.90 -3.05
CA GLU A 111 -34.00 -34.30 -1.68
C GLU A 111 -32.99 -35.33 -1.12
N THR A 112 -32.59 -35.16 0.15
CA THR A 112 -32.46 -36.30 1.07
C THR A 112 -32.95 -35.90 2.46
N SER A 113 -34.20 -36.29 2.69
CA SER A 113 -34.86 -36.38 3.98
C SER A 113 -34.35 -37.63 4.73
N SER A 114 -33.91 -37.45 5.98
CA SER A 114 -33.78 -38.41 7.10
C SER A 114 -33.04 -37.64 8.22
N ASP A 115 -33.40 -37.62 9.49
CA ASP A 115 -34.41 -38.34 10.25
C ASP A 115 -34.56 -37.58 11.58
N GLU A 116 -35.75 -37.65 12.14
CA GLU A 116 -36.12 -37.07 13.43
C GLU A 116 -35.49 -37.88 14.57
N THR A 117 -34.96 -37.22 15.60
CA THR A 117 -35.01 -37.79 16.96
C THR A 117 -35.12 -36.67 17.98
N SER A 118 -36.36 -36.42 18.40
CA SER A 118 -36.71 -35.73 19.63
C SER A 118 -36.24 -36.52 20.84
N THR A 119 -35.55 -35.87 21.77
CA THR A 119 -35.67 -36.16 23.21
C THR A 119 -35.32 -34.92 24.05
N GLU A 120 -36.38 -34.20 24.42
CA GLU A 120 -36.73 -33.78 25.79
C GLU A 120 -35.62 -33.15 26.67
N GLU A 121 -35.64 -31.82 26.70
CA GLU A 121 -35.91 -30.99 27.89
C GLU A 121 -35.75 -31.69 29.26
N MET A 122 -34.65 -31.40 29.96
CA MET A 122 -34.61 -31.35 31.43
C MET A 122 -33.66 -30.20 31.81
N GLY A 123 -34.27 -29.09 32.24
CA GLY A 123 -33.58 -27.87 32.58
C GLY A 123 -32.59 -27.99 33.73
N SER A 124 -31.65 -27.06 33.74
CA SER A 124 -30.98 -26.60 34.96
C SER A 124 -30.49 -25.18 34.74
N ALA A 125 -31.33 -24.27 35.24
CA ALA A 125 -30.96 -23.02 35.89
C ALA A 125 -29.89 -22.17 35.19
N GLU A 126 -30.35 -21.23 34.36
CA GLU A 126 -30.18 -19.78 34.59
C GLU A 126 -29.11 -19.47 35.64
N THR A 127 -27.84 -19.51 35.24
CA THR A 127 -26.83 -18.69 35.88
C THR A 127 -26.50 -17.61 34.89
N GLU A 128 -27.28 -16.54 34.98
CA GLU A 128 -27.06 -15.29 34.28
C GLU A 128 -25.67 -14.77 34.68
N SER A 129 -24.70 -15.07 33.84
CA SER A 129 -23.55 -14.22 33.66
C SER A 129 -23.41 -14.07 32.16
N GLU A 130 -24.31 -13.27 31.62
CA GLU A 130 -24.13 -12.54 30.37
C GLU A 130 -23.03 -11.48 30.53
N THR A 131 -21.90 -11.87 31.14
CA THR A 131 -20.63 -11.28 30.78
C THR A 131 -20.33 -11.85 29.41
N GLN A 132 -20.88 -11.20 28.38
CA GLN A 132 -20.36 -11.23 27.03
C GLN A 132 -18.84 -11.25 27.18
N GLY A 133 -18.24 -12.42 26.92
CA GLY A 133 -16.91 -12.76 27.43
C GLY A 133 -15.87 -11.79 26.89
N GLU A 134 -15.61 -10.71 27.62
CA GLU A 134 -14.53 -9.80 27.33
C GLU A 134 -13.24 -10.59 27.48
N CYS A 135 -12.41 -10.53 26.45
CA CYS A 135 -11.13 -11.19 26.48
C CYS A 135 -10.24 -10.59 27.57
N PRO A 136 -9.37 -11.40 28.19
CA PRO A 136 -8.57 -10.96 29.35
C PRO A 136 -7.58 -9.84 29.00
N SER A 137 -7.28 -9.64 27.72
CA SER A 137 -6.36 -8.61 27.23
C SER A 137 -7.09 -7.65 26.29
N PHE A 138 -6.74 -6.36 26.36
CA PHE A 138 -7.39 -5.30 25.56
C PHE A 138 -7.13 -5.43 24.05
N ASN A 139 -6.08 -6.15 23.67
CA ASN A 139 -5.71 -6.44 22.27
C ASN A 139 -6.30 -7.77 21.76
N GLN A 140 -7.08 -8.46 22.60
CA GLN A 140 -7.75 -9.69 22.21
C GLN A 140 -9.23 -9.43 21.95
N MET A 141 -9.77 -10.07 20.93
CA MET A 141 -11.20 -10.10 20.67
C MET A 141 -11.71 -11.54 20.60
N MET A 142 -12.98 -11.72 20.92
CA MET A 142 -13.62 -13.03 20.93
C MET A 142 -13.98 -13.44 19.49
N CYS A 143 -13.16 -14.28 18.88
CA CYS A 143 -13.39 -14.86 17.56
C CYS A 143 -13.77 -16.34 17.72
N GLU A 144 -14.97 -16.72 17.27
CA GLU A 144 -15.47 -18.10 17.31
C GLU A 144 -15.45 -18.76 18.72
N GLY A 145 -15.51 -17.95 19.78
CA GLY A 145 -15.47 -18.44 21.17
C GLY A 145 -14.06 -18.59 21.75
N GLU A 146 -13.02 -18.18 21.02
CA GLU A 146 -11.65 -18.06 21.51
C GLU A 146 -11.19 -16.59 21.51
N CYS A 147 -10.36 -16.23 22.48
CA CYS A 147 -9.76 -14.90 22.55
C CYS A 147 -8.49 -14.84 21.70
N ILE A 148 -8.56 -14.14 20.57
CA ILE A 148 -7.47 -14.01 19.60
C ILE A 148 -6.88 -12.61 19.66
N ASP A 149 -5.55 -12.51 19.68
CA ASP A 149 -4.83 -11.24 19.62
C ASP A 149 -4.82 -10.71 18.19
N VAL A 150 -5.73 -9.78 17.91
CA VAL A 150 -5.92 -9.27 16.54
C VAL A 150 -4.84 -8.31 16.09
N LEU A 151 -3.92 -7.91 16.98
CA LEU A 151 -2.83 -7.02 16.60
C LEU A 151 -1.67 -7.74 15.93
N VAL A 152 -1.55 -9.06 16.11
CA VAL A 152 -0.43 -9.85 15.61
C VAL A 152 -0.83 -11.17 14.95
N ASN A 153 -2.09 -11.59 15.09
CA ASN A 153 -2.58 -12.82 14.48
C ASN A 153 -2.86 -12.59 12.99
N SER A 154 -2.08 -13.24 12.12
CA SER A 154 -2.21 -13.08 10.66
C SER A 154 -3.51 -13.61 10.07
N GLN A 155 -4.32 -14.37 10.81
CA GLN A 155 -5.61 -14.89 10.36
C GLN A 155 -6.81 -14.10 10.91
N ASN A 156 -6.55 -13.16 11.82
CA ASN A 156 -7.56 -12.32 12.46
C ASN A 156 -7.00 -10.92 12.68
N CYS A 157 -6.37 -10.34 11.66
CA CYS A 157 -5.64 -9.09 11.81
C CYS A 157 -6.58 -7.89 11.83
N GLY A 158 -6.62 -7.17 12.94
CA GLY A 158 -7.55 -6.06 13.18
C GLY A 158 -8.98 -6.50 13.51
N ASP A 159 -9.47 -7.56 12.88
CA ASP A 159 -10.81 -8.12 13.10
C ASP A 159 -10.83 -9.66 12.89
N CYS A 160 -11.86 -10.33 13.40
CA CYS A 160 -12.03 -11.77 13.25
C CYS A 160 -12.20 -12.17 11.77
N GLY A 161 -11.41 -13.15 11.33
CA GLY A 161 -11.44 -13.67 9.96
C GLY A 161 -10.76 -12.80 8.91
N VAL A 162 -10.11 -11.70 9.30
CA VAL A 162 -9.27 -10.90 8.39
C VAL A 162 -7.89 -11.57 8.29
N GLU A 163 -7.65 -12.24 7.16
CA GLU A 163 -6.38 -12.93 6.90
C GLU A 163 -5.44 -12.07 6.06
N CYS A 164 -4.23 -11.82 6.57
CA CYS A 164 -3.17 -11.15 5.82
C CYS A 164 -2.48 -12.14 4.88
N THR A 165 -2.26 -11.73 3.62
CA THR A 165 -1.49 -12.52 2.67
C THR A 165 -0.01 -12.43 2.99
N LEU A 166 0.60 -13.58 3.27
CA LEU A 166 2.04 -13.68 3.51
C LEU A 166 2.78 -13.97 2.20
N SER A 167 3.76 -13.13 1.85
CA SER A 167 4.64 -13.32 0.70
C SER A 167 6.10 -13.20 1.13
N GLY A 168 6.76 -14.34 1.33
CA GLY A 168 8.11 -14.40 1.89
C GLY A 168 8.15 -13.90 3.34
N GLN A 169 8.82 -12.78 3.57
CA GLN A 169 8.92 -12.12 4.89
C GLN A 169 7.98 -10.90 5.03
N SER A 170 7.17 -10.61 4.02
CA SER A 170 6.26 -9.47 3.98
C SER A 170 4.81 -9.90 4.17
N GLY A 171 3.94 -8.96 4.53
CA GLY A 171 2.51 -9.21 4.70
C GLY A 171 2.05 -9.64 6.10
N ALA A 172 2.90 -9.53 7.12
CA ALA A 172 2.53 -9.90 8.50
C ALA A 172 1.46 -8.97 9.09
N CYS A 173 0.71 -9.46 10.08
CA CYS A 173 -0.15 -8.61 10.89
C CYS A 173 0.69 -7.82 11.88
N GLN A 174 0.58 -6.48 11.83
CA GLN A 174 1.27 -5.58 12.75
C GLN A 174 0.29 -4.49 13.19
N ASP A 175 0.15 -4.34 14.50
CA ASP A 175 -0.73 -3.33 15.12
C ASP A 175 -2.19 -3.38 14.63
N GLY A 176 -2.66 -4.56 14.23
CA GLY A 176 -4.03 -4.78 13.75
C GLY A 176 -4.22 -4.45 12.27
N GLU A 177 -3.15 -4.21 11.54
CA GLU A 177 -3.19 -3.96 10.10
C GLU A 177 -2.27 -4.95 9.35
N CYS A 178 -2.74 -5.39 8.18
CA CYS A 178 -1.93 -6.22 7.31
C CYS A 178 -0.82 -5.37 6.70
N SER A 179 0.43 -5.72 6.98
CA SER A 179 1.59 -5.04 6.40
C SER A 179 1.58 -5.20 4.87
N PRO A 180 2.23 -4.30 4.13
CA PRO A 180 2.37 -4.43 2.69
C PRO A 180 3.04 -5.75 2.26
N VAL A 181 2.79 -6.17 1.03
CA VAL A 181 3.33 -7.40 0.42
C VAL A 181 3.89 -7.10 -0.96
N TRP A 182 4.86 -7.92 -1.36
CA TRP A 182 5.35 -7.93 -2.73
C TRP A 182 4.25 -8.34 -3.72
N SER A 183 4.02 -7.51 -4.73
CA SER A 183 3.18 -7.82 -5.88
C SER A 183 3.60 -9.12 -6.54
N ASN A 184 2.75 -9.60 -7.46
CA ASN A 184 3.18 -10.64 -8.38
C ASN A 184 4.44 -10.21 -9.15
N CYS A 185 5.29 -11.19 -9.44
CA CYS A 185 6.53 -10.98 -10.19
C CYS A 185 6.24 -10.66 -11.64
N ILE A 186 6.73 -9.51 -12.10
CA ILE A 186 6.58 -9.03 -13.48
C ILE A 186 7.91 -9.19 -14.20
N SER A 187 7.89 -9.84 -15.36
CA SER A 187 9.08 -10.02 -16.18
C SER A 187 9.51 -8.71 -16.84
N SER A 188 10.80 -8.61 -17.20
CA SER A 188 11.33 -7.44 -17.89
C SER A 188 10.59 -7.10 -19.18
N ASP A 189 10.03 -8.09 -19.88
CA ASP A 189 9.31 -7.85 -21.13
C ASP A 189 7.92 -7.23 -20.90
N GLU A 190 7.31 -7.50 -19.74
CA GLU A 190 5.97 -7.04 -19.38
C GLU A 190 5.98 -5.68 -18.65
N GLY A 191 6.95 -5.46 -17.76
CA GLY A 191 7.02 -4.27 -16.91
C GLY A 191 7.84 -3.11 -17.47
N LEU A 192 8.24 -3.15 -18.74
CA LEU A 192 9.10 -2.12 -19.33
C LEU A 192 8.42 -0.75 -19.32
N GLY A 193 9.00 0.18 -18.54
CA GLY A 193 8.51 1.55 -18.44
C GLY A 193 7.36 1.72 -17.44
N MET A 194 6.96 0.67 -16.73
CA MET A 194 5.98 0.78 -15.64
C MET A 194 6.65 1.27 -14.36
N ASN A 195 5.91 2.00 -13.54
CA ASN A 195 6.28 2.30 -12.15
C ASN A 195 5.52 1.38 -11.16
N CYS A 196 5.84 1.49 -9.87
CA CYS A 196 5.22 0.62 -8.88
C CYS A 196 3.75 0.96 -8.59
N ALA A 197 3.35 2.22 -8.71
CA ALA A 197 1.94 2.61 -8.62
C ALA A 197 1.09 1.93 -9.69
N GLU A 198 1.57 1.90 -10.94
CA GLU A 198 0.90 1.22 -12.05
C GLU A 198 0.83 -0.29 -11.82
N ILE A 199 1.91 -0.90 -11.32
CA ILE A 199 1.97 -2.35 -11.03
C ILE A 199 0.99 -2.75 -9.94
N CYS A 200 0.96 -2.05 -8.80
CA CYS A 200 0.01 -2.31 -7.73
C CYS A 200 -1.44 -2.02 -8.19
N GLY A 201 -1.63 -1.00 -9.02
CA GLY A 201 -2.93 -0.65 -9.58
C GLY A 201 -3.56 -1.76 -10.42
N LEU A 202 -2.76 -2.66 -11.03
CA LEU A 202 -3.28 -3.82 -11.78
C LEU A 202 -4.10 -4.78 -10.91
N THR A 203 -3.82 -4.85 -9.61
CA THR A 203 -4.55 -5.67 -8.62
C THR A 203 -5.49 -4.86 -7.74
N GLY A 204 -5.69 -3.57 -8.04
CA GLY A 204 -6.48 -2.66 -7.22
C GLY A 204 -5.81 -2.28 -5.90
N GLN A 205 -4.48 -2.49 -5.80
CA GLN A 205 -3.69 -2.18 -4.61
C GLN A 205 -2.98 -0.84 -4.80
N THR A 206 -2.56 -0.24 -3.68
CA THR A 206 -1.76 1.00 -3.68
C THR A 206 -0.30 0.67 -3.40
N CYS A 207 0.62 1.33 -4.09
CA CYS A 207 2.05 1.17 -3.81
C CYS A 207 2.42 1.80 -2.46
N VAL A 208 3.30 1.14 -1.70
CA VAL A 208 3.79 1.62 -0.41
C VAL A 208 5.29 1.80 -0.45
N GLU A 209 5.75 3.04 -0.29
CA GLU A 209 7.17 3.36 -0.24
C GLU A 209 7.81 2.77 1.01
N GLN A 210 8.92 2.06 0.82
CA GLN A 210 9.67 1.41 1.90
C GLN A 210 8.84 0.45 2.77
N GLY A 211 7.68 0.00 2.30
CA GLY A 211 6.73 -0.80 3.09
C GLY A 211 7.15 -2.25 3.31
N CYS A 212 8.02 -2.79 2.43
CA CYS A 212 8.34 -4.21 2.42
C CYS A 212 9.78 -4.41 2.90
N GLY A 213 9.98 -4.30 4.22
CA GLY A 213 11.31 -4.41 4.83
C GLY A 213 12.20 -3.19 4.58
N GLY A 214 11.62 -2.01 4.40
CA GLY A 214 12.33 -0.77 4.05
C GLY A 214 12.45 -0.53 2.56
N GLU A 215 11.83 -1.36 1.72
CA GLU A 215 11.98 -1.34 0.27
C GLU A 215 10.64 -1.13 -0.45
N THR A 216 10.67 -0.37 -1.55
CA THR A 216 9.51 -0.13 -2.42
C THR A 216 9.46 -1.13 -3.58
N ILE A 217 10.62 -1.53 -4.10
CA ILE A 217 10.74 -2.41 -5.26
C ILE A 217 11.80 -3.47 -5.04
N LEU A 218 11.51 -4.65 -5.54
CA LEU A 218 12.39 -5.79 -5.58
C LEU A 218 12.84 -6.02 -7.02
N LEU A 219 14.14 -5.93 -7.31
CA LEU A 219 14.69 -6.29 -8.63
C LEU A 219 15.59 -7.53 -8.52
N THR A 220 15.42 -8.50 -9.42
CA THR A 220 16.17 -9.76 -9.40
C THR A 220 16.27 -10.45 -10.76
N GLN A 221 17.25 -11.35 -10.90
CA GLN A 221 17.49 -12.07 -12.16
C GLN A 221 16.57 -13.29 -12.35
N THR A 222 15.99 -13.81 -11.26
CA THR A 222 15.26 -15.08 -11.30
C THR A 222 13.86 -14.92 -10.71
N LEU A 223 12.88 -15.58 -11.33
CA LEU A 223 11.51 -15.61 -10.82
C LEU A 223 11.46 -16.10 -9.36
N ASN A 224 12.26 -17.11 -9.04
CA ASN A 224 12.30 -17.69 -7.70
C ASN A 224 12.86 -16.71 -6.65
N GLY A 225 13.83 -15.88 -7.01
CA GLY A 225 14.29 -14.79 -6.16
C GLY A 225 13.19 -13.76 -5.92
N CYS A 226 12.38 -13.49 -6.95
CA CYS A 226 11.30 -12.52 -6.87
C CYS A 226 10.19 -13.00 -5.93
N GLN A 227 9.74 -14.24 -6.11
CA GLN A 227 8.69 -14.86 -5.29
C GLN A 227 9.07 -15.00 -3.81
N GLN A 228 10.36 -14.99 -3.49
CA GLN A 228 10.84 -15.06 -2.11
C GLN A 228 11.07 -13.67 -1.49
N GLY A 229 10.91 -12.58 -2.24
CA GLY A 229 11.30 -11.25 -1.77
C GLY A 229 12.81 -11.10 -1.60
N ASN A 230 13.63 -11.87 -2.33
CA ASN A 230 15.09 -11.79 -2.26
C ASN A 230 15.62 -10.80 -3.30
N ALA A 231 15.94 -9.58 -2.85
CA ALA A 231 16.43 -8.53 -3.75
C ALA A 231 17.89 -8.75 -4.15
N ALA A 232 18.21 -8.47 -5.42
CA ALA A 232 19.60 -8.39 -5.88
C ALA A 232 20.17 -6.97 -5.72
N THR A 233 19.32 -5.96 -5.86
CA THR A 233 19.66 -4.54 -5.74
C THR A 233 18.43 -3.75 -5.30
N ASN A 234 18.63 -2.82 -4.37
CA ASN A 234 17.58 -1.98 -3.78
C ASN A 234 17.96 -0.50 -3.87
N PRO A 235 17.68 0.16 -5.00
CA PRO A 235 17.69 1.61 -5.00
C PRO A 235 16.41 2.11 -4.32
N PRO A 236 16.47 3.18 -3.51
CA PRO A 236 15.25 3.82 -3.04
C PRO A 236 14.52 4.36 -4.26
N PHE A 237 13.34 3.82 -4.53
CA PHE A 237 12.47 4.28 -5.60
C PHE A 237 11.14 4.71 -5.00
N ASP A 238 10.69 5.87 -5.44
CA ASP A 238 9.35 6.37 -5.18
C ASP A 238 8.35 5.58 -6.03
N CYS A 239 7.11 5.45 -5.55
CA CYS A 239 6.09 4.64 -6.21
C CYS A 239 5.79 5.08 -7.66
N ASP A 240 5.95 6.38 -7.94
CA ASP A 240 5.61 7.00 -9.23
C ASP A 240 6.78 7.01 -10.23
N VAL A 241 7.97 6.61 -9.81
CA VAL A 241 9.16 6.63 -10.67
C VAL A 241 9.26 5.33 -11.45
N ALA A 242 9.19 5.43 -12.78
CA ALA A 242 9.41 4.29 -13.66
C ALA A 242 10.84 3.77 -13.49
N PHE A 243 10.97 2.44 -13.34
CA PHE A 243 12.26 1.80 -13.13
C PHE A 243 12.73 1.09 -14.41
N GLY A 244 14.05 0.96 -14.51
CA GLY A 244 14.69 0.12 -15.52
C GLY A 244 15.16 -1.19 -14.91
N TYR A 245 15.05 -2.29 -15.65
CA TYR A 245 15.49 -3.61 -15.18
C TYR A 245 17.02 -3.74 -15.08
N GLN A 246 17.81 -2.87 -15.73
CA GLN A 246 19.29 -2.89 -15.67
C GLN A 246 19.95 -4.26 -15.96
N GLY A 247 19.31 -5.12 -16.77
CA GLY A 247 19.77 -6.47 -17.05
C GLY A 247 19.30 -7.54 -16.05
N LEU A 248 18.44 -7.17 -15.12
CA LEU A 248 17.65 -8.07 -14.27
C LEU A 248 16.41 -8.55 -15.05
N GLY A 249 15.82 -9.66 -14.62
CA GLY A 249 14.76 -10.34 -15.38
C GLY A 249 13.36 -10.16 -14.80
N TYR A 250 13.26 -9.82 -13.52
CA TYR A 250 12.00 -9.76 -12.79
C TYR A 250 11.98 -8.62 -11.79
N ALA A 251 10.79 -8.06 -11.58
CA ALA A 251 10.50 -7.03 -10.60
C ALA A 251 9.24 -7.38 -9.79
N ALA A 252 9.17 -6.93 -8.55
CA ALA A 252 7.93 -6.87 -7.77
C ALA A 252 7.90 -5.56 -6.99
N CYS A 253 6.71 -5.01 -6.77
CA CYS A 253 6.51 -3.75 -6.05
C CYS A 253 5.84 -4.01 -4.72
N CYS A 254 6.14 -3.18 -3.74
CA CYS A 254 5.51 -3.26 -2.43
C CYS A 254 4.12 -2.62 -2.49
N CYS A 255 3.08 -3.42 -2.27
CA CYS A 255 1.69 -3.00 -2.39
C CYS A 255 0.90 -3.22 -1.10
N THR A 256 -0.14 -2.42 -0.87
CA THR A 256 -1.15 -2.68 0.17
C THR A 256 -1.87 -4.00 -0.07
N GLN A 257 -2.48 -4.56 0.96
CA GLN A 257 -3.31 -5.77 0.87
C GLN A 257 -4.78 -5.42 0.80
#